data_AF-A0A452XFE1-F1
#
_entry.id   AF-A0A452XFE1-F1
#
_cell.length_a   1.000
_cell.length_b   1.000
_cell.length_c   1.000
_cell.angle_alpha   90.00
_cell.angle_beta   90.00
_cell.angle_gamma   90.00
#
_symmetry.space_group_name_H-M   'P 1'
#
loop_
_entity.id
_entity.type
_entity.pdbx_description
1 polymer ?
#
loop_
_entity_poly.entity_id
_entity_poly.type
_entity_poly.pdbx_seq_one_letter_code
_entity_poly.pdbx_strand_id
1 'polypeptide(L)'
;FLFLTNGGGVPEHKRALELSELLGVNISPAQVVHGHSPYRDLVKRFEDDLIVAVGKGEPASVMAEYGFRKVLSIDEYSSLFKEIDPLAPFKKWKVGQPNCKDFMSEKMHPPYDVYQEKVKGVFVVSDPVDWGRDLQVLCDILSTGGLPGNGKGDQPPLYFSADDLEYQAAFPSERLGMGAFRIALESVFNQ
;
A
#
# COMPACT_ATOMS: atom_id res chain seq x y z
N PHE A 1 -16.53 0.31 23.45
CA PHE A 1 -16.86 0.77 22.09
C PHE A 1 -15.68 0.46 21.17
N LEU A 2 -15.93 0.36 19.87
CA LEU A 2 -14.91 0.14 18.83
C LEU A 2 -14.89 1.33 17.88
N PHE A 3 -13.72 1.63 17.34
CA PHE A 3 -13.51 2.53 16.21
C PHE A 3 -13.39 1.68 14.95
N LEU A 4 -14.44 1.68 14.14
CA LEU A 4 -14.44 1.02 12.85
C LEU A 4 -14.33 2.08 11.76
N THR A 5 -13.36 1.94 10.85
CA THR A 5 -13.16 2.87 9.74
C THR A 5 -12.66 2.14 8.50
N ASN A 6 -13.15 2.55 7.34
CA ASN A 6 -12.62 2.10 6.04
C ASN A 6 -11.28 2.77 5.69
N GLY A 7 -10.91 3.83 6.41
CA GLY A 7 -9.60 4.47 6.32
C GLY A 7 -8.49 3.60 6.91
N GLY A 8 -7.25 4.05 6.73
CA GLY A 8 -6.08 3.36 7.25
C GLY A 8 -4.77 3.91 6.71
N GLY A 9 -3.77 3.04 6.61
CA GLY A 9 -2.43 3.38 6.15
C GLY A 9 -1.41 3.51 7.27
N VAL A 10 -1.80 3.29 8.52
CA VAL A 10 -0.88 3.17 9.66
C VAL A 10 -1.31 1.99 10.53
N PRO A 11 -0.40 1.41 11.32
CA PRO A 11 -0.74 0.37 12.28
C PRO A 11 -1.81 0.81 13.29
N GLU A 12 -2.65 -0.12 13.75
CA GLU A 12 -3.73 0.20 14.69
C GLU A 12 -3.21 0.82 15.99
N HIS A 13 -2.00 0.45 16.42
CA HIS A 13 -1.40 0.99 17.64
C HIS A 13 -1.07 2.49 17.51
N LYS A 14 -0.61 2.94 16.33
CA LYS A 14 -0.36 4.36 16.06
C LYS A 14 -1.68 5.14 16.02
N ARG A 15 -2.70 4.58 15.38
CA ARG A 15 -4.02 5.23 15.33
C ARG A 15 -4.68 5.30 16.71
N ALA A 16 -4.57 4.25 17.51
CA ALA A 16 -5.09 4.24 18.87
C ALA A 16 -4.41 5.30 19.74
N LEU A 17 -3.09 5.49 19.61
CA LEU A 17 -2.37 6.55 20.29
C LEU A 17 -2.87 7.94 19.85
N GLU A 18 -2.96 8.19 18.54
CA GLU A 18 -3.45 9.46 18.01
C GLU A 18 -4.86 9.80 18.50
N LEU A 19 -5.78 8.83 18.43
CA LEU A 19 -7.14 9.02 18.94
C LEU A 19 -7.16 9.24 20.45
N SER A 20 -6.25 8.60 21.20
CA SER A 20 -6.17 8.78 22.65
C SER A 20 -5.78 10.21 23.02
N GLU A 21 -4.80 10.76 22.30
CA GLU A 21 -4.34 12.14 22.47
C GLU A 21 -5.43 13.14 22.09
N LEU A 22 -6.11 12.93 20.95
CA LEU A 22 -7.17 13.82 20.46
C LEU A 22 -8.41 13.84 21.38
N LEU A 23 -8.77 12.70 21.95
CA LEU A 23 -9.99 12.55 22.74
C LEU A 23 -9.75 12.63 24.25
N GLY A 24 -8.50 12.65 24.70
CA GLY A 24 -8.13 12.70 26.12
C GLY A 24 -8.50 11.45 26.91
N VAL A 25 -8.61 10.29 26.23
CA VAL A 25 -8.98 9.00 26.83
C VAL A 25 -8.07 7.90 26.32
N ASN A 26 -7.76 6.89 27.15
CA ASN A 26 -6.93 5.78 26.70
C ASN A 26 -7.71 4.85 25.75
N ILE A 27 -7.23 4.67 24.53
CA ILE A 27 -7.79 3.77 23.51
C ILE A 27 -6.79 2.67 23.25
N SER A 28 -7.24 1.43 23.44
CA SER A 28 -6.44 0.24 23.11
C SER A 28 -6.36 0.03 21.59
N PRO A 29 -5.23 -0.47 21.04
CA PRO A 29 -5.14 -0.90 19.64
C PRO A 29 -6.21 -1.93 19.27
N ALA A 30 -6.64 -2.78 20.21
CA ALA A 30 -7.71 -3.75 19.99
C ALA A 30 -9.10 -3.11 19.78
N GLN A 31 -9.23 -1.81 20.08
CA GLN A 31 -10.46 -1.06 19.84
C GLN A 31 -10.49 -0.39 18.46
N VAL A 32 -9.41 -0.46 17.69
CA VAL A 32 -9.32 0.15 16.36
C VAL A 32 -9.36 -0.95 15.30
N VAL A 33 -10.28 -0.79 14.35
CA VAL A 33 -10.44 -1.67 13.20
C VAL A 33 -10.42 -0.80 11.94
N HIS A 34 -9.35 -0.93 11.17
CA HIS A 34 -9.21 -0.31 9.85
C HIS A 34 -9.75 -1.24 8.76
N GLY A 35 -9.96 -0.71 7.56
CA GLY A 35 -10.34 -1.51 6.40
C GLY A 35 -9.33 -2.64 6.12
N HIS A 36 -8.05 -2.42 6.43
CA HIS A 36 -6.98 -3.38 6.21
C HIS A 36 -6.77 -4.38 7.36
N SER A 37 -7.42 -4.21 8.52
CA SER A 37 -7.28 -5.12 9.66
C SER A 37 -7.60 -6.60 9.33
N PRO A 38 -8.59 -6.93 8.47
CA PRO A 38 -8.85 -8.31 8.05
C PRO A 38 -7.70 -8.98 7.27
N TYR A 39 -6.73 -8.21 6.74
CA TYR A 39 -5.58 -8.81 6.03
C TYR A 39 -4.70 -9.69 6.92
N ARG A 40 -4.81 -9.58 8.26
CA ARG A 40 -4.21 -10.52 9.22
C ARG A 40 -4.57 -11.98 8.93
N ASP A 41 -5.78 -12.24 8.44
CA ASP A 41 -6.23 -13.59 8.13
C ASP A 41 -5.57 -14.18 6.86
N LEU A 42 -5.02 -13.32 6.01
CA LEU A 42 -4.36 -13.70 4.75
C LEU A 42 -2.87 -14.03 4.93
N VAL A 43 -2.29 -13.78 6.10
CA VAL A 43 -0.89 -14.10 6.42
C VAL A 43 -0.62 -15.59 6.19
N LYS A 44 -1.54 -16.47 6.59
CA LYS A 44 -1.41 -17.94 6.39
C LYS A 44 -1.19 -18.34 4.94
N ARG A 45 -1.60 -17.49 3.99
CA ARG A 45 -1.45 -17.74 2.55
C ARG A 45 -0.19 -17.14 1.96
N PHE A 46 0.30 -16.03 2.50
CA PHE A 46 1.34 -15.20 1.88
C PHE A 46 2.53 -14.88 2.79
N GLU A 47 2.65 -15.54 3.95
CA GLU A 47 3.65 -15.22 5.00
C GLU A 47 5.06 -15.02 4.44
N ASP A 48 5.54 -15.99 3.64
CA ASP A 48 6.89 -15.99 3.06
C ASP A 48 6.93 -15.58 1.58
N ASP A 49 5.79 -15.15 1.03
CA ASP A 49 5.66 -14.73 -0.37
C ASP A 49 5.92 -13.22 -0.53
N LEU A 50 6.55 -12.83 -1.64
CA LEU A 50 6.70 -11.41 -1.99
C LEU A 50 5.32 -10.78 -2.27
N ILE A 51 4.95 -9.76 -1.51
CA ILE A 51 3.74 -8.97 -1.71
C ILE A 51 4.07 -7.48 -1.86
N VAL A 52 3.21 -6.78 -2.61
CA VAL A 52 3.28 -5.32 -2.75
C VAL A 52 2.12 -4.67 -2.00
N ALA A 53 2.45 -3.74 -1.11
CA ALA A 53 1.50 -2.97 -0.31
C ALA A 53 1.35 -1.55 -0.88
N VAL A 54 0.11 -1.13 -1.15
CA VAL A 54 -0.21 0.13 -1.83
C VAL A 54 -0.98 1.06 -0.90
N GLY A 55 -0.65 2.35 -0.92
CA GLY A 55 -1.41 3.38 -0.22
C GLY A 55 -0.54 4.38 0.54
N LYS A 56 -1.16 5.45 1.02
CA LYS A 56 -0.55 6.46 1.90
C LYS A 56 -0.12 5.89 3.26
N GLY A 57 0.81 6.60 3.90
CA GLY A 57 1.29 6.29 5.24
C GLY A 57 2.41 5.26 5.21
N GLU A 58 2.23 4.15 5.92
CA GLU A 58 3.20 3.10 6.16
C GLU A 58 2.61 1.72 5.78
N PRO A 59 2.15 1.51 4.53
CA PRO A 59 1.46 0.28 4.15
C PRO A 59 2.34 -0.97 4.32
N ALA A 60 3.66 -0.85 4.09
CA ALA A 60 4.58 -1.96 4.30
C ALA A 60 4.71 -2.34 5.79
N SER A 61 4.80 -1.35 6.69
CA SER A 61 4.87 -1.58 8.13
C SER A 61 3.59 -2.23 8.67
N VAL A 62 2.41 -1.81 8.17
CA VAL A 62 1.13 -2.43 8.51
C VAL A 62 1.13 -3.92 8.20
N MET A 63 1.53 -4.29 6.97
CA MET A 63 1.54 -5.68 6.54
C MET A 63 2.62 -6.48 7.30
N ALA A 64 3.79 -5.90 7.56
CA ALA A 64 4.83 -6.54 8.36
C ALA A 64 4.37 -6.85 9.80
N GLU A 65 3.64 -5.93 10.44
CA GLU A 65 3.05 -6.15 11.78
C GLU A 65 2.00 -7.26 11.80
N TYR A 66 1.31 -7.49 10.69
CA TYR A 66 0.38 -8.61 10.57
C TYR A 66 1.09 -9.96 10.43
N GLY A 67 2.36 -9.96 10.00
CA GLY A 67 3.18 -11.17 9.88
C GLY A 67 3.61 -11.52 8.45
N PHE A 68 3.36 -10.65 7.47
CA PHE A 68 3.91 -10.83 6.12
C PHE A 68 5.42 -10.51 6.16
N ARG A 69 6.27 -11.41 5.66
CA ARG A 69 7.73 -11.28 5.82
C ARG A 69 8.42 -10.62 4.64
N LYS A 70 7.88 -10.77 3.43
CA LYS A 70 8.43 -10.16 2.20
C LYS A 70 7.49 -9.10 1.67
N VAL A 71 7.54 -7.93 2.30
CA VAL A 71 6.68 -6.80 1.97
C VAL A 71 7.50 -5.67 1.36
N LEU A 72 7.04 -5.14 0.24
CA LEU A 72 7.49 -3.86 -0.29
C LEU A 72 6.29 -2.92 -0.41
N SER A 73 6.45 -1.67 0.00
CA SER A 73 5.51 -0.64 -0.43
C SER A 73 5.64 -0.43 -1.94
N ILE A 74 4.59 0.05 -2.59
CA ILE A 74 4.63 0.36 -4.03
C ILE A 74 5.72 1.41 -4.36
N ASP A 75 6.01 2.31 -3.42
CA ASP A 75 7.11 3.28 -3.52
C ASP A 75 8.47 2.59 -3.55
N GLU A 76 8.69 1.65 -2.62
CA GLU A 76 9.93 0.87 -2.54
C GLU A 76 10.10 -0.01 -3.78
N TYR A 77 9.06 -0.76 -4.15
CA TYR A 77 9.07 -1.61 -5.34
C TYR A 77 9.42 -0.79 -6.59
N SER A 78 8.75 0.36 -6.80
CA SER A 78 9.03 1.23 -7.94
C SER A 78 10.46 1.76 -7.94
N SER A 79 11.02 2.05 -6.76
CA SER A 79 12.39 2.57 -6.66
C SER A 79 13.48 1.56 -7.09
N LEU A 80 13.16 0.28 -7.17
CA LEU A 80 14.08 -0.78 -7.57
C LEU A 80 14.25 -0.89 -9.10
N PHE A 81 13.31 -0.33 -9.87
CA PHE A 81 13.28 -0.45 -11.32
C PHE A 81 13.46 0.91 -11.98
N LYS A 82 14.52 1.02 -12.79
CA LYS A 82 14.78 2.24 -13.55
C LYS A 82 13.67 2.44 -14.59
N GLU A 83 13.14 3.66 -14.67
CA GLU A 83 12.14 4.10 -15.66
C GLU A 83 10.77 3.43 -15.59
N ILE A 84 10.49 2.64 -14.53
CA ILE A 84 9.13 2.12 -14.28
C ILE A 84 8.09 3.25 -14.10
N ASP A 85 8.58 4.42 -13.68
CA ASP A 85 7.83 5.66 -13.59
C ASP A 85 8.47 6.72 -14.50
N PRO A 86 8.06 6.82 -15.78
CA PRO A 86 8.62 7.80 -16.70
C PRO A 86 8.31 9.24 -16.29
N LEU A 87 7.33 9.45 -15.40
CA LEU A 87 6.96 10.77 -14.90
C LEU A 87 7.75 11.18 -13.65
N ALA A 88 8.53 10.27 -13.05
CA ALA A 88 9.34 10.55 -11.86
C ALA A 88 10.18 11.84 -11.95
N PRO A 89 10.85 12.17 -13.09
CA PRO A 89 11.62 13.41 -13.21
C PRO A 89 10.80 14.70 -13.08
N PHE A 90 9.48 14.62 -13.33
CA PHE A 90 8.57 15.77 -13.27
C PHE A 90 7.90 15.93 -11.90
N LYS A 91 8.08 14.97 -10.99
CA LYS A 91 7.50 14.99 -9.64
C LYS A 91 8.36 15.87 -8.73
N LYS A 92 7.75 16.93 -8.20
CA LYS A 92 8.43 17.88 -7.29
C LYS A 92 8.43 17.40 -5.83
N TRP A 93 7.59 16.42 -5.49
CA TRP A 93 7.62 15.72 -4.21
C TRP A 93 8.52 14.49 -4.34
N LYS A 94 9.36 14.25 -3.33
CA LYS A 94 10.02 12.95 -3.19
C LYS A 94 9.19 12.11 -2.24
N VAL A 95 8.70 10.98 -2.71
CA VAL A 95 8.11 9.98 -1.82
C VAL A 95 9.26 9.41 -0.97
N GLY A 96 9.25 9.70 0.34
CA GLY A 96 10.31 9.30 1.27
C GLY A 96 11.09 10.40 2.01
N GLN A 97 10.56 11.61 2.21
CA GLN A 97 11.12 12.53 3.23
C GLN A 97 10.06 13.11 4.17
N PRO A 98 10.22 12.84 5.47
CA PRO A 98 10.50 13.87 6.46
C PRO A 98 11.88 13.60 7.08
N ASN A 99 12.84 14.53 6.96
CA ASN A 99 14.10 14.56 7.72
C ASN A 99 15.02 13.32 7.80
N CYS A 100 14.83 12.27 7.00
CA CYS A 100 15.80 11.17 6.92
C CYS A 100 16.86 11.42 5.84
N LYS A 101 17.70 12.46 6.01
CA LYS A 101 18.95 12.59 5.24
C LYS A 101 20.09 11.73 5.81
N ASP A 102 19.91 11.14 6.99
CA ASP A 102 20.89 10.28 7.65
C ASP A 102 20.62 8.76 7.50
N PHE A 103 19.57 8.36 6.78
CA PHE A 103 19.29 6.93 6.46
C PHE A 103 19.56 6.58 4.99
N MET A 104 20.35 7.41 4.29
CA MET A 104 20.89 7.07 2.96
C MET A 104 22.19 6.25 3.04
N SER A 105 22.62 5.87 4.25
CA SER A 105 23.60 4.80 4.46
C SER A 105 22.84 3.47 4.41
N GLU A 106 23.12 2.66 3.38
CA GLU A 106 22.71 1.26 3.30
C GLU A 106 21.18 1.03 3.35
N LYS A 107 20.45 1.31 2.25
CA LYS A 107 19.29 0.46 1.96
C LYS A 107 19.84 -0.93 1.67
N MET A 108 19.98 -1.72 2.74
CA MET A 108 20.22 -3.14 2.70
C MET A 108 19.26 -3.70 1.66
N HIS A 109 19.79 -4.20 0.56
CA HIS A 109 18.99 -4.94 -0.40
C HIS A 109 18.12 -5.92 0.40
N PRO A 110 16.81 -6.03 0.09
CA PRO A 110 15.99 -7.03 0.74
C PRO A 110 16.74 -8.37 0.71
N PRO A 111 16.66 -9.21 1.76
CA PRO A 111 17.40 -10.48 1.80
C PRO A 111 16.95 -11.49 0.71
N TYR A 112 16.08 -11.06 -0.20
CA TYR A 112 15.50 -11.80 -1.31
C TYR A 112 15.66 -11.02 -2.62
N ASP A 113 15.82 -11.74 -3.73
CA ASP A 113 16.06 -11.17 -5.05
C ASP A 113 14.74 -10.72 -5.71
N VAL A 114 14.40 -9.44 -5.51
CA VAL A 114 13.19 -8.81 -6.06
C VAL A 114 13.17 -8.81 -7.60
N TYR A 115 14.32 -8.95 -8.26
CA TYR A 115 14.41 -8.95 -9.72
C TYR A 115 14.04 -10.30 -10.34
N GLN A 116 14.06 -11.37 -9.54
CA GLN A 116 13.76 -12.74 -9.98
C GLN A 116 12.51 -13.31 -9.30
N GLU A 117 12.13 -12.81 -8.13
CA GLU A 117 10.97 -13.28 -7.39
C GLU A 117 9.66 -12.67 -7.93
N LYS A 118 8.61 -13.49 -7.99
CA LYS A 118 7.28 -13.05 -8.42
C LYS A 118 6.53 -12.41 -7.27
N VAL A 119 5.90 -11.26 -7.51
CA VAL A 119 4.87 -10.72 -6.63
C VAL A 119 3.68 -11.69 -6.63
N LYS A 120 3.36 -12.25 -5.46
CA LYS A 120 2.29 -13.25 -5.27
C LYS A 120 0.96 -12.66 -4.86
N GLY A 121 0.95 -11.42 -4.38
CA GLY A 121 -0.26 -10.72 -3.99
C GLY A 121 -0.02 -9.22 -3.92
N VAL A 122 -1.08 -8.47 -4.22
CA VAL A 122 -1.09 -7.02 -4.09
C VAL A 122 -2.18 -6.62 -3.11
N PHE A 123 -1.85 -5.73 -2.19
CA PHE A 123 -2.73 -5.28 -1.12
C PHE A 123 -2.82 -3.76 -1.14
N VAL A 124 -3.97 -3.23 -1.52
CA VAL A 124 -4.29 -1.82 -1.34
C VAL A 124 -4.76 -1.65 0.10
N VAL A 125 -3.90 -1.04 0.91
CA VAL A 125 -4.04 -0.87 2.36
C VAL A 125 -4.74 0.45 2.69
N SER A 126 -4.51 1.48 1.87
CA SER A 126 -5.06 2.83 2.05
C SER A 126 -5.07 3.57 0.70
N ASP A 127 -5.61 4.79 0.67
CA ASP A 127 -5.69 5.58 -0.56
C ASP A 127 -4.31 5.76 -1.21
N PRO A 128 -4.13 5.37 -2.49
CA PRO A 128 -2.90 5.63 -3.23
C PRO A 128 -2.67 7.14 -3.43
N VAL A 129 -1.41 7.57 -3.38
CA VAL A 129 -1.04 8.98 -3.47
C VAL A 129 -0.67 9.38 -4.89
N ASP A 130 -0.02 8.49 -5.63
CA ASP A 130 0.50 8.75 -6.97
C ASP A 130 -0.19 7.86 -7.99
N TRP A 131 -1.45 8.18 -8.29
CA TRP A 131 -2.31 7.32 -9.10
C TRP A 131 -1.69 6.99 -10.46
N GLY A 132 -1.00 7.93 -11.10
CA GLY A 132 -0.38 7.69 -12.40
C GLY A 132 0.66 6.57 -12.35
N ARG A 133 1.58 6.63 -11.37
CA ARG A 133 2.55 5.56 -11.17
C ARG A 133 1.88 4.29 -10.66
N ASP A 134 1.02 4.40 -9.65
CA ASP A 134 0.44 3.24 -8.98
C ASP A 134 -0.40 2.42 -9.95
N LEU A 135 -1.19 3.06 -10.82
CA LEU A 135 -1.93 2.39 -11.89
C LEU A 135 -0.98 1.67 -12.86
N GLN A 136 0.08 2.34 -13.34
CA GLN A 136 1.05 1.73 -14.27
C GLN A 136 1.72 0.49 -13.65
N VAL A 137 2.27 0.63 -12.45
CA VAL A 137 3.00 -0.43 -11.75
C VAL A 137 2.07 -1.61 -11.42
N LEU A 138 0.82 -1.34 -11.04
CA LEU A 138 -0.18 -2.38 -10.81
C LEU A 138 -0.54 -3.11 -12.11
N CYS A 139 -0.77 -2.39 -13.21
CA CYS A 139 -0.98 -3.02 -14.51
C CYS A 139 0.19 -3.92 -14.90
N ASP A 140 1.43 -3.48 -14.70
CA ASP A 140 2.63 -4.27 -14.99
C ASP A 140 2.66 -5.55 -14.14
N ILE A 141 2.46 -5.46 -12.83
CA ILE A 141 2.44 -6.62 -11.92
C ILE A 141 1.34 -7.60 -12.30
N LEU A 142 0.12 -7.11 -12.56
CA LEU A 142 -1.05 -7.94 -12.81
C LEU A 142 -0.98 -8.63 -14.18
N SER A 143 -0.47 -7.95 -15.20
CA SER A 143 -0.41 -8.48 -16.58
C SER A 143 0.75 -9.45 -16.81
N THR A 144 1.83 -9.35 -16.03
CA THR A 144 3.05 -10.17 -16.20
C THR A 144 3.10 -11.38 -15.26
N GLY A 145 2.06 -11.61 -14.47
CA GLY A 145 2.02 -12.66 -13.44
C GLY A 145 2.99 -12.40 -12.29
N GLY A 146 3.15 -11.13 -11.92
CA GLY A 146 3.98 -10.68 -10.80
C GLY A 146 5.47 -10.54 -11.10
N LEU A 147 5.90 -10.65 -12.36
CA LEU A 147 7.30 -10.50 -12.75
C LEU A 147 7.60 -9.05 -13.17
N PRO A 148 8.77 -8.49 -12.88
CA PRO A 148 9.09 -7.14 -13.34
C PRO A 148 9.11 -7.01 -14.87
N GLY A 149 8.22 -6.17 -15.43
CA GLY A 149 8.29 -5.64 -16.80
C GLY A 149 7.76 -6.54 -17.93
N ASN A 150 8.22 -7.78 -18.06
CA ASN A 150 7.99 -8.57 -19.28
C ASN A 150 7.79 -10.08 -19.07
N GLY A 151 7.29 -10.47 -17.90
CA GLY A 151 6.93 -11.85 -17.61
C GLY A 151 5.61 -12.31 -18.23
N LYS A 152 5.36 -13.61 -18.14
CA LYS A 152 4.06 -14.25 -18.38
C LYS A 152 3.74 -15.16 -17.20
N GLY A 153 2.50 -15.12 -16.75
CA GLY A 153 2.02 -15.98 -15.67
C GLY A 153 0.59 -15.62 -15.25
N ASP A 154 0.07 -16.37 -14.30
CA ASP A 154 -1.24 -16.11 -13.74
C ASP A 154 -1.23 -14.80 -12.95
N GLN A 155 -2.26 -13.99 -13.16
CA GLN A 155 -2.45 -12.72 -12.46
C GLN A 155 -2.45 -12.94 -10.95
N PRO A 156 -1.56 -12.27 -10.18
CA PRO A 156 -1.60 -12.35 -8.73
C PRO A 156 -2.91 -11.73 -8.19
N PRO A 157 -3.47 -12.27 -7.10
CA PRO A 157 -4.65 -11.68 -6.46
C PRO A 157 -4.38 -10.25 -5.99
N LEU A 158 -5.37 -9.40 -6.18
CA LEU A 158 -5.41 -8.01 -5.75
C LEU A 158 -6.51 -7.84 -4.71
N TYR A 159 -6.17 -7.23 -3.57
CA TYR A 159 -7.08 -6.97 -2.47
C TYR A 159 -7.22 -5.47 -2.24
N PHE A 160 -8.45 -5.02 -2.02
CA PHE A 160 -8.79 -3.65 -1.60
C PHE A 160 -9.36 -3.68 -0.19
N SER A 161 -8.86 -2.79 0.67
CA SER A 161 -9.29 -2.73 2.06
C SER A 161 -10.60 -1.96 2.25
N ALA A 162 -11.04 -1.22 1.23
CA ALA A 162 -12.28 -0.47 1.19
C ALA A 162 -12.77 -0.32 -0.25
N ASP A 163 -14.07 -0.06 -0.42
CA ASP A 163 -14.70 0.16 -1.73
C ASP A 163 -15.50 1.48 -1.81
N ASP A 164 -15.23 2.41 -0.89
CA ASP A 164 -15.91 3.70 -0.89
C ASP A 164 -15.50 4.51 -2.12
N LEU A 165 -16.46 4.85 -2.98
CA LEU A 165 -16.25 5.73 -4.13
C LEU A 165 -15.77 7.12 -3.67
N GLU A 166 -16.39 7.60 -2.59
CA GLU A 166 -16.24 8.95 -2.07
C GLU A 166 -16.20 8.93 -0.53
N TYR A 167 -15.53 9.93 0.06
CA TYR A 167 -15.52 10.15 1.50
C TYR A 167 -15.49 11.64 1.84
N GLN A 168 -16.01 11.98 3.03
CA GLN A 168 -15.96 13.34 3.55
C GLN A 168 -14.57 13.64 4.15
N ALA A 169 -13.91 14.67 3.62
CA ALA A 169 -12.66 15.20 4.14
C ALA A 169 -12.86 16.60 4.75
N ALA A 170 -11.78 17.35 4.97
CA ALA A 170 -11.87 18.74 5.44
C ALA A 170 -12.45 19.71 4.40
N PHE A 171 -12.41 19.35 3.11
CA PHE A 171 -13.00 20.16 2.04
C PHE A 171 -14.54 20.01 2.02
N PRO A 172 -15.32 21.05 1.68
CA PRO A 172 -16.78 20.99 1.77
C PRO A 172 -17.45 19.92 0.89
N SER A 173 -16.83 19.54 -0.22
CA SER A 173 -17.34 18.50 -1.12
C SER A 173 -16.59 17.19 -0.92
N GLU A 174 -17.30 16.07 -1.05
CA GLU A 174 -16.77 14.71 -0.94
C GLU A 174 -15.60 14.47 -1.89
N ARG A 175 -14.58 13.73 -1.43
CA ARG A 175 -13.36 13.43 -2.18
C ARG A 175 -13.40 11.99 -2.65
N LEU A 176 -12.81 11.71 -3.81
CA LEU A 176 -12.66 10.36 -4.33
C LEU A 176 -11.84 9.50 -3.35
N GLY A 177 -12.38 8.33 -3.02
CA GLY A 177 -11.75 7.33 -2.16
C GLY A 177 -11.14 6.17 -2.93
N MET A 178 -10.86 5.10 -2.20
CA MET A 178 -10.25 3.89 -2.73
C MET A 178 -11.10 3.20 -3.81
N GLY A 179 -12.44 3.25 -3.71
CA GLY A 179 -13.35 2.69 -4.71
C GLY A 179 -13.20 3.38 -6.08
N ALA A 180 -12.96 4.68 -6.10
CA ALA A 180 -12.68 5.40 -7.35
C ALA A 180 -11.34 4.96 -7.98
N PHE A 181 -10.32 4.73 -7.15
CA PHE A 181 -9.05 4.18 -7.63
C PHE A 181 -9.21 2.76 -8.18
N ARG A 182 -9.99 1.90 -7.50
CA ARG A 182 -10.31 0.56 -7.99
C ARG A 182 -10.96 0.61 -9.37
N ILE A 183 -11.98 1.46 -9.55
CA ILE A 183 -12.67 1.63 -10.84
C ILE A 183 -11.71 2.11 -11.92
N ALA A 184 -10.81 3.06 -11.60
CA ALA A 184 -9.80 3.53 -12.55
C ALA A 184 -8.85 2.40 -12.97
N LEU A 185 -8.35 1.61 -12.02
CA LEU A 185 -7.48 0.46 -12.30
C LEU A 185 -8.19 -0.59 -13.14
N GLU A 186 -9.39 -1.01 -12.76
CA GLU A 186 -10.17 -1.98 -13.50
C GLU A 186 -10.48 -1.50 -14.92
N SER A 187 -10.78 -0.21 -15.08
CA SER A 187 -11.06 0.37 -16.38
C SER A 187 -9.82 0.38 -17.27
N VAL A 188 -8.64 0.72 -16.74
CA VAL A 188 -7.39 0.74 -17.54
C VAL A 188 -6.92 -0.68 -17.86
N PHE A 189 -7.01 -1.60 -16.90
CA PHE A 189 -6.51 -2.97 -17.05
C PHE A 189 -7.32 -3.81 -18.05
N ASN A 190 -8.62 -3.53 -18.20
CA ASN A 190 -9.52 -4.31 -19.06
C ASN A 190 -9.73 -3.72 -20.47
N GLN A 191 -8.98 -2.69 -20.87
CA GLN A 191 -9.01 -2.12 -22.23
C GLN A 191 -8.00 -2.84 -23.13
#